data_AF-A0A7W3TZW8-F1
#
_entry.id   AF-A0A7W3TZW8-F1
#
_cell.length_a   1.000
_cell.length_b   1.000
_cell.length_c   1.000
_cell.angle_alpha   90.00
_cell.angle_beta   90.00
_cell.angle_gamma   90.00
#
_symmetry.space_group_name_H-M   'P 1'
#
loop_
_entity.id
_entity.type
_entity.pdbx_description
1 polymer ?
#
loop_
_entity_poly.entity_id
_entity_poly.type
_entity_poly.pdbx_seq_one_letter_code
_entity_poly.pdbx_strand_id
1 'polypeptide(L)'
;MADDIAKSDSSLVPPNDDTPYLSAIISQFGTDTDDPSVRGLGYSPDNGVHFYVTDTIKGRKYRQEDADRLWKYLESMVQKLIDDKFEELNDMNKKDGDKQNGFDSNVSE
;
A
#
# COMPACT_ATOMS: atom_id res chain seq x y z
N MET A 1 -47.76 8.44 11.43
CA MET A 1 -47.04 9.67 11.81
C MET A 1 -46.20 9.33 13.03
N ALA A 2 -44.91 9.12 12.82
CA ALA A 2 -43.91 9.08 13.88
C ALA A 2 -42.65 9.66 13.23
N ASP A 3 -42.45 10.95 13.47
CA ASP A 3 -41.25 11.67 13.08
C ASP A 3 -40.14 11.24 14.03
N ASP A 4 -39.26 10.34 13.59
CA ASP A 4 -38.00 10.05 14.27
C ASP A 4 -37.03 11.20 14.01
N ILE A 5 -37.09 12.20 14.90
CA ILE A 5 -36.13 13.30 14.97
C ILE A 5 -34.77 12.71 15.30
N ALA A 6 -33.85 12.76 14.33
CA ALA A 6 -32.45 12.48 14.53
C ALA A 6 -31.93 13.31 15.72
N LYS A 7 -31.51 12.63 16.79
CA LYS A 7 -30.78 13.24 17.89
C LYS A 7 -29.50 13.82 17.31
N SER A 8 -29.46 15.12 17.05
CA SER A 8 -28.20 15.82 16.78
C SER A 8 -27.35 15.70 18.04
N ASP A 9 -26.26 14.95 17.93
CA ASP A 9 -25.26 14.83 18.99
C ASP A 9 -24.76 16.23 19.36
N SER A 10 -25.22 16.70 20.52
CA SER A 10 -24.97 18.05 21.04
C SER A 10 -23.57 18.23 21.63
N SER A 11 -22.66 17.27 21.39
CA SER A 11 -21.27 17.30 21.86
C SER A 11 -20.31 18.05 20.93
N LEU A 12 -20.75 18.49 19.76
CA LEU A 12 -19.94 19.31 18.85
C LEU A 12 -19.88 20.75 19.36
N VAL A 13 -18.86 21.06 20.16
CA VAL A 13 -18.52 22.44 20.54
C VAL A 13 -17.97 23.16 19.30
N PRO A 14 -18.64 24.22 18.80
CA PRO A 14 -18.11 24.99 17.69
C PRO A 14 -16.78 25.65 18.12
N PRO A 15 -15.78 25.68 17.23
CA PRO A 15 -14.49 26.28 17.53
C PRO A 15 -14.56 27.70 18.08
N ASN A 16 -13.70 28.00 19.04
CA ASN A 16 -13.53 29.30 19.67
C ASN A 16 -12.03 29.64 19.76
N ASP A 17 -11.67 30.74 20.42
CA ASP A 17 -10.28 31.19 20.52
C ASP A 17 -9.36 30.17 21.21
N ASP A 18 -9.89 29.33 22.10
CA ASP A 18 -9.16 28.28 22.82
C ASP A 18 -9.15 26.93 22.08
N THR A 19 -10.13 26.69 21.20
CA THR A 19 -10.24 25.50 20.35
C THR A 19 -10.49 25.93 18.90
N PRO A 20 -9.50 26.49 18.18
CA PRO A 20 -9.70 27.01 16.83
C PRO A 20 -10.10 25.90 15.84
N TYR A 21 -10.71 26.29 14.71
CA TYR A 21 -11.03 25.33 13.65
C TYR A 21 -9.74 24.62 13.23
N LEU A 22 -9.74 23.30 13.26
CA LEU A 22 -8.70 22.52 12.60
C LEU A 22 -8.80 22.82 11.10
N SER A 23 -7.86 23.63 10.60
CA SER A 23 -7.71 23.84 9.17
C SER A 23 -6.84 22.72 8.62
N ALA A 24 -7.47 21.71 8.04
CA ALA A 24 -6.73 20.67 7.34
C ALA A 24 -5.89 21.32 6.22
N ILE A 25 -4.60 21.02 6.21
CA ILE A 25 -3.71 21.39 5.11
C ILE A 25 -3.84 20.28 4.07
N ILE A 26 -4.10 20.62 2.81
CA ILE A 26 -4.25 19.63 1.73
C ILE A 26 -3.46 20.11 0.52
N SER A 27 -2.72 19.18 -0.09
CA SER A 27 -1.96 19.41 -1.33
C SER A 27 -0.98 20.58 -1.26
N GLN A 28 -0.40 20.81 -0.08
CA GLN A 28 0.67 21.80 0.08
C GLN A 28 2.03 21.13 0.09
N PHE A 29 3.08 21.89 -0.27
CA PHE A 29 4.44 21.39 -0.18
C PHE A 29 4.91 21.45 1.28
N GLY A 30 5.42 20.33 1.78
CA GLY A 30 5.89 20.21 3.16
C GLY A 30 6.96 19.14 3.33
N THR A 31 7.34 18.93 4.58
CA THR A 31 8.27 17.87 5.01
C THR A 31 7.47 16.85 5.80
N ASP A 32 7.70 15.56 5.56
CA ASP A 32 7.01 14.49 6.26
C ASP A 32 7.45 14.46 7.74
N THR A 33 6.48 14.42 8.66
CA THR A 33 6.75 14.42 10.10
C THR A 33 7.46 13.13 10.54
N ASP A 34 7.12 11.99 9.95
CA ASP A 34 7.66 10.68 10.34
C ASP A 34 9.03 10.42 9.70
N ASP A 35 9.29 11.01 8.53
CA ASP A 35 10.58 10.95 7.84
C ASP A 35 11.01 12.35 7.34
N PRO A 36 11.78 13.10 8.16
CA PRO A 36 12.21 14.46 7.80
C PRO A 36 13.07 14.57 6.53
N SER A 37 13.56 13.45 6.00
CA SER A 37 14.30 13.42 4.72
C SER A 37 13.37 13.52 3.51
N VAL A 38 12.08 13.27 3.69
CA VAL A 38 11.07 13.26 2.63
C VAL A 38 10.36 14.61 2.54
N ARG A 39 10.35 15.17 1.33
CA ARG A 39 9.66 16.42 1.01
C ARG A 39 8.78 16.24 -0.23
N GLY A 40 7.65 16.93 -0.25
CA GLY A 40 6.70 16.80 -1.34
C GLY A 40 5.35 17.42 -1.02
N LEU A 41 4.38 17.18 -1.91
CA LEU A 41 2.99 17.53 -1.67
C LEU A 41 2.39 16.55 -0.67
N GLY A 42 1.58 17.07 0.24
CA GLY A 42 1.01 16.28 1.31
C GLY A 42 -0.19 16.95 1.97
N TYR A 43 -0.60 16.37 3.09
CA TYR A 43 -1.71 16.86 3.88
C TYR A 43 -1.38 16.84 5.37
N SER A 44 -2.08 17.65 6.15
CA SER A 44 -2.06 17.60 7.60
C SER A 44 -3.49 17.75 8.12
N PRO A 45 -4.05 16.73 8.80
CA PRO A 45 -5.40 16.80 9.34
C PRO A 45 -5.49 17.72 10.57
N ASP A 46 -4.36 18.02 11.19
CA ASP A 46 -4.24 18.69 12.49
C ASP A 46 -3.50 20.03 12.39
N ASN A 47 -3.70 20.75 11.29
CA ASN A 47 -3.20 22.11 11.07
C ASN A 47 -1.66 22.26 11.19
N GLY A 48 -0.94 21.25 10.71
CA GLY A 48 0.52 21.26 10.57
C GLY A 48 1.28 20.59 11.73
N VAL A 49 0.60 20.05 12.75
CA VAL A 49 1.26 19.31 13.83
C VAL A 49 1.86 18.00 13.28
N HIS A 50 1.09 17.25 12.50
CA HIS A 50 1.56 16.11 11.71
C HIS A 50 1.32 16.37 10.23
N PHE A 51 2.39 16.43 9.45
CA PHE A 51 2.35 16.61 8.01
C PHE A 51 2.77 15.32 7.31
N TYR A 52 1.91 14.85 6.43
CA TYR A 52 2.01 13.59 5.74
C TYR A 52 2.27 13.84 4.25
N VAL A 53 3.49 13.58 3.79
CA VAL A 53 3.80 13.67 2.36
C VAL A 53 3.20 12.47 1.63
N THR A 54 2.54 12.73 0.50
CA THR A 54 1.97 11.71 -0.39
C THR A 54 2.68 11.69 -1.73
N ASP A 55 3.05 12.84 -2.29
CA ASP A 55 3.65 12.92 -3.62
C ASP A 55 5.01 13.63 -3.55
N THR A 56 6.08 12.88 -3.84
CA THR A 56 7.46 13.36 -3.86
C THR A 56 7.93 13.57 -5.30
N ILE A 57 9.10 14.19 -5.48
CA ILE A 57 9.76 14.26 -6.81
C ILE A 57 10.10 12.88 -7.39
N LYS A 58 10.17 11.83 -6.56
CA LYS A 58 10.46 10.45 -6.97
C LYS A 58 9.18 9.64 -7.23
N GLY A 59 8.01 10.25 -7.05
CA GLY A 59 6.71 9.59 -7.17
C GLY A 59 5.95 9.53 -5.84
N ARG A 60 4.87 8.76 -5.84
CA ARG A 60 3.95 8.63 -4.70
C ARG A 60 4.55 7.79 -3.57
N LYS A 61 4.52 8.32 -2.35
CA LYS A 61 4.84 7.60 -1.11
C LYS A 61 3.55 6.93 -0.62
N TYR A 62 3.60 5.61 -0.46
CA TYR A 62 2.53 4.83 0.14
C TYR A 62 2.90 4.53 1.60
N ARG A 63 1.95 4.69 2.52
CA ARG A 63 2.12 4.27 3.92
C ARG A 63 1.79 2.80 4.09
N GLN A 64 2.17 2.23 5.23
CA GLN A 64 1.87 0.82 5.53
C GLN A 64 0.37 0.54 5.45
N GLU A 65 -0.45 1.45 5.98
CA GLU A 65 -1.91 1.35 5.90
C GLU A 65 -2.44 1.33 4.45
N ASP A 66 -1.79 2.06 3.52
CA ASP A 66 -2.13 2.02 2.11
C ASP A 66 -1.73 0.66 1.52
N ALA A 67 -0.54 0.18 1.85
CA ALA A 67 -0.04 -1.11 1.42
C ALA A 67 -0.96 -2.24 1.89
N ASP A 68 -1.39 -2.23 3.15
CA ASP A 68 -2.29 -3.24 3.73
C ASP A 68 -3.67 -3.22 3.06
N ARG A 69 -4.18 -2.03 2.73
CA ARG A 69 -5.43 -1.88 1.97
C ARG A 69 -5.30 -2.39 0.55
N LEU A 70 -4.20 -2.05 -0.12
CA LEU A 70 -3.94 -2.43 -1.51
C LEU A 70 -3.63 -3.92 -1.65
N TRP A 71 -2.96 -4.52 -0.66
CA TRP A 71 -2.53 -5.93 -0.70
C TRP A 71 -3.68 -6.88 -1.00
N LYS A 72 -4.86 -6.64 -0.42
CA LYS A 72 -6.08 -7.47 -0.64
C LYS A 72 -6.46 -7.62 -2.11
N TYR A 73 -6.12 -6.62 -2.93
CA TYR A 73 -6.40 -6.63 -4.37
C TYR A 73 -5.22 -7.20 -5.17
N LEU A 74 -4.00 -7.00 -4.67
CA LEU A 74 -2.77 -7.40 -5.35
C LEU A 74 -2.39 -8.87 -5.09
N GLU A 75 -2.81 -9.43 -3.95
CA GLU A 75 -2.42 -10.76 -3.48
C GLU A 75 -2.67 -11.85 -4.52
N SER A 76 -3.87 -11.86 -5.13
CA SER A 76 -4.22 -12.86 -6.15
C SER A 76 -3.34 -12.76 -7.42
N MET A 77 -2.95 -11.56 -7.80
CA MET A 77 -2.08 -11.33 -8.97
C MET A 77 -0.66 -11.77 -8.65
N VAL A 78 -0.17 -11.48 -7.44
CA VAL A 78 1.15 -11.91 -6.98
C VAL A 78 1.20 -13.43 -6.87
N GLN A 79 0.17 -14.07 -6.31
CA GLN A 79 0.11 -15.53 -6.20
C GLN A 79 0.17 -16.19 -7.57
N LYS A 80 -0.57 -15.68 -8.56
CA LYS A 80 -0.53 -16.20 -9.92
C LYS A 80 0.87 -16.10 -10.53
N LEU A 81 1.57 -14.98 -10.34
CA LEU A 81 2.94 -14.83 -10.83
C LEU A 81 3.91 -15.82 -10.18
N ILE A 82 3.70 -16.13 -8.89
CA ILE A 82 4.50 -17.14 -8.17
C ILE A 82 4.23 -18.53 -8.73
N ASP A 83 2.96 -18.89 -8.91
CA ASP A 83 2.54 -20.20 -9.41
C ASP A 83 3.07 -20.42 -10.84
N ASP A 84 2.87 -19.45 -11.73
CA ASP A 84 3.36 -19.47 -13.12
C ASP A 84 4.89 -19.67 -13.15
N LYS A 85 5.62 -18.99 -12.25
CA LYS A 85 7.08 -19.12 -12.17
C LYS A 85 7.53 -20.47 -11.63
N PHE A 86 6.79 -21.04 -10.69
CA PHE A 86 7.08 -22.35 -10.12
C PHE A 86 6.86 -23.48 -11.14
N GLU A 87 5.81 -23.38 -11.96
CA GLU A 87 5.58 -24.30 -13.08
C GLU A 87 6.70 -24.24 -14.12
N GLU A 88 7.13 -23.03 -14.52
CA GLU A 88 8.25 -22.84 -15.45
C GLU A 88 9.54 -23.51 -14.94
N LEU A 89 9.85 -23.35 -13.65
CA LEU A 89 11.03 -23.96 -13.02
C LEU A 89 10.94 -25.49 -12.98
N ASN A 90 9.77 -26.04 -12.68
CA ASN A 90 9.56 -27.49 -12.63
C ASN A 90 9.67 -28.14 -14.01
N ASP A 91 9.15 -27.48 -15.04
CA ASP A 91 9.23 -27.97 -16.42
C ASP A 91 10.66 -27.95 -16.96
N MET A 92 11.48 -26.96 -16.58
CA MET A 92 12.90 -26.95 -16.89
C MET A 92 13.65 -28.11 -16.21
N ASN A 93 13.40 -28.35 -14.92
CA ASN A 93 14.03 -29.45 -14.18
C ASN A 93 13.68 -30.83 -14.74
N LYS A 94 12.43 -31.06 -15.18
CA LYS A 94 12.05 -32.31 -15.86
C LYS A 94 12.80 -32.51 -17.18
N LYS A 95 12.90 -31.46 -17.99
CA LYS A 95 13.62 -31.53 -19.28
C LYS A 95 15.10 -31.83 -19.12
N ASP A 96 15.72 -31.44 -18.01
CA ASP A 96 17.13 -31.74 -17.76
C ASP A 96 17.33 -33.14 -17.16
N GLY A 97 16.39 -33.63 -16.34
CA GLY A 97 16.38 -35.02 -15.87
C GLY A 97 16.17 -36.05 -16.99
N ASP A 98 15.28 -35.77 -17.95
CA ASP A 98 15.04 -36.66 -19.09
C ASP A 98 16.26 -36.76 -20.05
N LYS A 99 17.07 -35.70 -20.16
CA LYS A 99 18.31 -35.73 -20.95
C LYS A 99 19.41 -36.59 -20.31
N GLN A 100 19.47 -36.67 -18.98
CA GLN A 100 20.44 -37.52 -18.29
C GLN A 100 20.10 -39.01 -18.42
N ASN A 101 18.81 -39.37 -18.27
CA ASN A 101 18.36 -40.75 -18.38
C ASN A 101 18.44 -41.33 -19.81
N GLY A 102 18.55 -40.48 -20.84
CA GLY A 102 18.72 -40.90 -22.24
C GLY A 102 20.16 -41.16 -22.68
N PHE A 103 21.16 -40.80 -21.86
CA PHE A 103 22.58 -41.03 -22.19
C PHE A 103 23.10 -42.36 -21.62
N ASP A 104 22.54 -42.83 -20.51
CA ASP A 104 22.99 -44.04 -19.80
C ASP A 104 22.48 -45.35 -20.43
N SER A 105 21.50 -45.30 -21.34
CA SER A 105 20.85 -46.51 -21.89
C SER A 105 21.54 -47.12 -23.12
N ASN A 106 22.72 -46.61 -23.54
CA ASN A 106 23.44 -47.11 -24.73
C ASN A 106 24.86 -47.63 -24.45
N VAL A 107 25.21 -47.91 -23.20
CA VAL A 107 26.44 -48.64 -22.86
C VAL A 107 26.05 -50.02 -22.33
N SER A 108 25.92 -50.97 -23.25
CA SER A 108 25.93 -52.39 -22.95
C SER A 108 26.91 -53.03 -23.91
N GLU A 109 27.94 -53.67 -23.34
CA GLU A 109 29.06 -54.36 -24.01
C GLU A 109 28.64 -55.37 -25.08
#